data_AF-A0A8T5P5E3-F1
#
_entry.id   AF-A0A8T5P5E3-F1
#
_cell.length_a   1.000
_cell.length_b   1.000
_cell.length_c   1.000
_cell.angle_alpha   90.00
_cell.angle_beta   90.00
_cell.angle_gamma   90.00
#
_symmetry.space_group_name_H-M   'P 1'
#
loop_
_entity.id
_entity.type
_entity.pdbx_description
1 polymer ?
#
loop_
_entity_poly.entity_id
_entity_poly.type
_entity_poly.pdbx_seq_one_letter_code
_entity_poly.pdbx_strand_id
1 'polypeptide(L)'
;MNKITWIIIAVVAAVLLVAALGLSMNDDGAKDPEYVLSANINGSDYTYAEMMDEFGTKTVDGKEGVSLSAMVNDTALANPETWTYVIKADDGYAMAVNWTVMQNGIVTLVEETDEDTGNETAYLMTVFPDMPSGYKVKNFATVIKAQLTPVVLNGLEYYLDYMPKRVEEKTVAYNDTYSATGWSLSDMVNYTGLANPASHNYTIYGDDGYNKTVTWDAMMDGVLIDDTVKTVFSEDSGFGKTKYMIKYVVTIVVE
;
A
#
# COMPACT_ATOMS: atom_id res chain seq x y z
N MET A 1 7.43 16.42 26.99
CA MET A 1 7.42 16.45 25.51
C MET A 1 8.71 15.82 25.00
N ASN A 2 8.61 14.67 24.33
CA ASN A 2 9.75 13.83 23.97
C ASN A 2 10.42 14.30 22.68
N LYS A 3 11.76 14.27 22.65
CA LYS A 3 12.61 14.71 21.53
C LYS A 3 12.36 13.96 20.21
N ILE A 4 11.63 12.84 20.25
CA ILE A 4 11.29 12.01 19.08
C ILE A 4 10.27 12.72 18.18
N THR A 5 9.41 13.60 18.71
CA THR A 5 8.37 14.29 17.91
C THR A 5 8.95 15.35 16.96
N TRP A 6 10.16 15.86 17.21
CA TRP A 6 10.78 16.89 16.36
C TRP A 6 11.45 16.35 15.10
N ILE A 7 11.91 15.09 15.10
CA ILE A 7 12.64 14.52 13.96
C ILE A 7 11.69 14.17 12.80
N ILE A 8 10.45 13.76 13.10
CA ILE A 8 9.45 13.44 12.07
C ILE A 8 8.95 14.71 11.36
N ILE A 9 8.88 15.86 12.07
CA ILE A 9 8.39 17.12 11.49
C ILE A 9 9.44 17.77 10.56
N ALA A 10 10.74 17.58 10.83
CA ALA A 10 11.79 18.19 10.02
C ALA A 10 11.96 17.53 8.63
N VAL A 11 11.75 16.21 8.52
CA VAL A 11 11.86 15.49 7.23
C VAL A 11 10.67 15.81 6.32
N VAL A 12 9.47 15.96 6.87
CA VAL A 12 8.26 16.31 6.09
C VAL A 12 8.33 17.75 5.53
N ALA A 13 9.00 18.67 6.23
CA ALA A 13 9.14 20.06 5.78
C ALA A 13 10.14 20.25 4.62
N ALA A 14 11.13 19.35 4.46
CA ALA A 14 12.09 19.44 3.37
C ALA A 14 11.52 18.93 2.03
N VAL A 15 10.69 17.89 2.06
CA VAL A 15 10.01 17.35 0.86
C VAL A 15 8.99 18.35 0.29
N LEU A 16 8.34 19.14 1.13
CA LEU A 16 7.37 20.17 0.70
C LEU A 16 8.00 21.39 0.00
N LEU A 17 9.32 21.59 0.06
CA LEU A 17 9.95 22.78 -0.53
C LEU A 17 10.33 22.60 -2.00
N VAL A 18 10.43 21.36 -2.50
CA VAL A 18 10.85 21.09 -3.89
C VAL A 18 9.66 21.15 -4.86
N ALA A 19 8.45 20.80 -4.41
CA ALA A 19 7.24 20.88 -5.26
C ALA A 19 6.76 22.33 -5.56
N ALA A 20 7.23 23.33 -4.81
CA ALA A 20 6.74 24.70 -4.93
C ALA A 20 7.48 25.59 -5.96
N LEU A 21 8.54 25.10 -6.61
CA LEU A 21 9.36 25.92 -7.52
C LEU A 21 9.09 25.68 -9.02
N GLY A 22 8.14 24.82 -9.38
CA GLY A 22 7.88 24.44 -10.79
C GLY A 22 6.85 25.25 -11.57
N LEU A 23 6.17 26.25 -10.97
CA LEU A 23 5.12 27.01 -11.66
C LEU A 23 5.42 28.51 -11.70
N SER A 24 6.41 28.92 -12.51
CA SER A 24 6.43 30.27 -13.08
C SER A 24 6.16 30.18 -14.57
N MET A 25 4.92 30.47 -14.96
CA MET A 25 4.51 30.59 -16.36
C MET A 25 5.17 31.83 -16.97
N ASN A 26 6.17 31.63 -17.83
CA ASN A 26 6.56 32.62 -18.83
C ASN A 26 5.98 32.21 -20.18
N ASP A 27 5.03 33.00 -20.64
CA ASP A 27 4.27 32.92 -21.88
C ASP A 27 5.11 33.44 -23.06
N ASP A 28 6.19 32.74 -23.40
CA ASP A 28 7.03 33.07 -24.56
C ASP A 28 7.69 31.81 -25.15
N GLY A 29 6.89 30.94 -25.81
CA GLY A 29 7.38 29.94 -26.76
C GLY A 29 8.52 29.01 -26.29
N ALA A 30 8.62 28.78 -24.99
CA ALA A 30 9.69 28.01 -24.38
C ALA A 30 9.41 26.52 -24.51
N LYS A 31 10.42 25.78 -24.99
CA LYS A 31 10.47 24.32 -25.01
C LYS A 31 10.00 23.74 -23.68
N ASP A 32 9.29 22.62 -23.75
CA ASP A 32 8.71 21.89 -22.63
C ASP A 32 9.54 22.00 -21.35
N PRO A 33 8.93 22.36 -20.20
CA PRO A 33 9.61 22.25 -18.93
C PRO A 33 10.01 20.79 -18.75
N GLU A 34 11.31 20.52 -18.83
CA GLU A 34 11.87 19.22 -18.52
C GLU A 34 11.49 18.89 -17.08
N TYR A 35 10.53 17.98 -16.89
CA TYR A 35 10.00 17.64 -15.58
C TYR A 35 11.14 17.04 -14.74
N VAL A 36 11.64 17.80 -13.76
CA VAL A 36 12.58 17.29 -12.76
C VAL A 36 11.77 16.52 -11.73
N LEU A 37 11.47 15.26 -12.05
CA LEU A 37 10.82 14.33 -11.13
C LEU A 37 11.86 13.76 -10.17
N SER A 38 11.57 13.82 -8.87
CA SER A 38 12.45 13.32 -7.83
C SER A 38 11.68 12.49 -6.80
N ALA A 39 12.40 11.66 -6.05
CA ALA A 39 11.84 10.95 -4.91
C ALA A 39 12.87 10.83 -3.77
N ASN A 40 12.37 10.79 -2.55
CA ASN A 40 13.16 10.55 -1.35
C ASN A 40 13.13 9.06 -0.99
N ILE A 41 14.28 8.40 -1.01
CA ILE A 41 14.45 7.00 -0.64
C ILE A 41 15.15 6.95 0.71
N ASN A 42 14.36 6.76 1.76
CA ASN A 42 14.80 6.60 3.15
C ASN A 42 15.80 7.69 3.60
N GLY A 43 15.54 8.94 3.21
CA GLY A 43 16.35 10.11 3.55
C GLY A 43 17.32 10.59 2.47
N SER A 44 17.52 9.83 1.39
CA SER A 44 18.31 10.26 0.23
C SER A 44 17.40 10.74 -0.90
N ASP A 45 17.67 11.91 -1.48
CA ASP A 45 16.91 12.44 -2.62
C ASP A 45 17.58 12.06 -3.94
N TYR A 46 16.79 11.60 -4.90
CA TYR A 46 17.25 11.30 -6.26
C TYR A 46 16.29 11.91 -7.27
N THR A 47 16.81 12.47 -8.35
CA THR A 47 16.06 12.72 -9.59
C THR A 47 15.90 11.42 -10.37
N TYR A 48 14.90 11.32 -11.23
CA TYR A 48 14.71 10.12 -12.06
C TYR A 48 15.91 9.82 -12.96
N ALA A 49 16.59 10.86 -13.47
CA ALA A 49 17.80 10.70 -14.26
C ALA A 49 18.95 10.08 -13.45
N GLU A 50 19.17 10.55 -12.21
CA GLU A 50 20.15 9.97 -11.29
C GLU A 50 19.80 8.52 -10.95
N MET A 51 18.51 8.23 -10.69
CA MET A 51 18.07 6.85 -10.43
C MET A 51 18.43 5.90 -11.59
N MET A 52 18.22 6.34 -12.84
CA MET A 52 18.55 5.51 -14.01
C MET A 52 20.05 5.34 -14.20
N ASP A 53 20.85 6.39 -13.99
CA ASP A 53 22.30 6.35 -14.15
C ASP A 53 22.97 5.48 -13.07
N GLU A 54 22.58 5.66 -11.81
CA GLU A 54 23.21 4.98 -10.67
C GLU A 54 22.77 3.52 -10.51
N PHE A 55 21.49 3.22 -10.76
CA PHE A 55 20.92 1.91 -10.46
C PHE A 55 20.58 1.09 -11.71
N GLY A 56 20.69 1.70 -12.90
CA GLY A 56 20.33 1.09 -14.16
C GLY A 56 18.82 0.89 -14.33
N THR A 57 18.45 0.30 -15.47
CA THR A 57 17.04 0.01 -15.79
C THR A 57 16.74 -1.48 -15.75
N LYS A 58 15.48 -1.79 -15.43
CA LYS A 58 14.89 -3.14 -15.38
C LYS A 58 13.51 -3.08 -16.01
N THR A 59 13.18 -4.07 -16.83
CA THR A 59 11.82 -4.21 -17.38
C THR A 59 10.97 -5.13 -16.50
N VAL A 60 9.79 -4.66 -16.11
CA VAL A 60 8.78 -5.41 -15.34
C VAL A 60 7.41 -5.14 -15.93
N ASP A 61 6.64 -6.17 -16.26
CA ASP A 61 5.32 -6.08 -16.91
C ASP A 61 5.29 -5.14 -18.13
N GLY A 62 6.33 -5.24 -18.95
CA GLY A 62 6.50 -4.43 -20.17
C GLY A 62 6.80 -2.95 -19.91
N LYS A 63 7.09 -2.55 -18.67
CA LYS A 63 7.50 -1.19 -18.31
C LYS A 63 8.96 -1.19 -17.93
N GLU A 64 9.70 -0.22 -18.45
CA GLU A 64 11.10 0.00 -18.08
C GLU A 64 11.17 0.98 -16.91
N GLY A 65 11.96 0.66 -15.88
CA GLY A 65 12.12 1.53 -14.74
C GLY A 65 13.29 1.13 -13.85
N VAL A 66 13.42 1.77 -12.71
CA VAL A 66 14.53 1.60 -11.77
C VAL A 66 14.12 0.69 -10.61
N SER A 67 14.98 -0.24 -10.21
CA SER A 67 14.67 -1.18 -9.11
C SER A 67 14.50 -0.45 -7.77
N LEU A 68 13.35 -0.66 -7.11
CA LEU A 68 13.08 -0.13 -5.77
C LEU A 68 14.09 -0.66 -4.74
N SER A 69 14.41 -1.96 -4.79
CA SER A 69 15.40 -2.55 -3.89
C SER A 69 16.82 -2.03 -4.09
N ALA A 70 17.22 -1.71 -5.33
CA ALA A 70 18.55 -1.15 -5.59
C ALA A 70 18.69 0.22 -4.93
N MET A 71 17.69 1.08 -5.09
CA MET A 71 17.65 2.39 -4.43
C MET A 71 17.67 2.29 -2.91
N VAL A 72 16.93 1.34 -2.31
CA VAL A 72 16.96 1.13 -0.85
C VAL A 72 18.33 0.62 -0.37
N ASN A 73 18.97 -0.28 -1.12
CA ASN A 73 20.27 -0.84 -0.77
C ASN A 73 21.41 0.19 -0.84
N ASP A 74 21.25 1.25 -1.62
CA ASP A 74 22.20 2.37 -1.66
C ASP A 74 22.16 3.25 -0.40
N THR A 75 21.05 3.18 0.35
CA THR A 75 20.93 3.90 1.61
C THR A 75 21.76 3.25 2.71
N ALA A 76 22.06 3.99 3.78
CA ALA A 76 22.77 3.47 4.95
C ALA A 76 21.92 2.51 5.83
N LEU A 77 20.90 1.85 5.25
CA LEU A 77 19.99 0.97 5.97
C LEU A 77 20.59 -0.43 6.16
N ALA A 78 20.80 -0.82 7.42
CA ALA A 78 21.19 -2.19 7.74
C ALA A 78 20.00 -3.16 7.66
N ASN A 79 20.27 -4.36 7.13
CA ASN A 79 19.34 -5.50 7.05
C ASN A 79 17.99 -5.14 6.40
N PRO A 80 17.99 -4.63 5.16
CA PRO A 80 16.78 -4.18 4.47
C PRO A 80 15.67 -5.24 4.41
N GLU A 81 16.03 -6.52 4.44
CA GLU A 81 15.12 -7.67 4.43
C GLU A 81 14.25 -7.83 5.69
N THR A 82 14.62 -7.15 6.78
CA THR A 82 13.90 -7.22 8.06
C THR A 82 12.83 -6.14 8.23
N TRP A 83 12.73 -5.22 7.28
CA TRP A 83 11.85 -4.07 7.34
C TRP A 83 10.65 -4.21 6.41
N THR A 84 9.56 -3.55 6.82
CA THR A 84 8.47 -3.16 5.91
C THR A 84 8.79 -1.77 5.36
N TYR A 85 8.26 -1.45 4.18
CA TYR A 85 8.46 -0.17 3.52
C TYR A 85 7.11 0.48 3.24
N VAL A 86 6.97 1.74 3.65
CA VAL A 86 5.83 2.57 3.29
C VAL A 86 6.23 3.42 2.09
N ILE A 87 5.46 3.28 1.02
CA ILE A 87 5.62 4.01 -0.23
C ILE A 87 4.53 5.05 -0.30
N LYS A 88 4.90 6.31 -0.54
CA LYS A 88 4.00 7.46 -0.53
C LYS A 88 4.00 8.17 -1.86
N ALA A 89 2.82 8.64 -2.23
CA ALA A 89 2.59 9.61 -3.27
C ALA A 89 2.57 11.04 -2.71
N ASP A 90 2.73 12.02 -3.60
CA ASP A 90 2.57 13.45 -3.26
C ASP A 90 1.13 13.82 -2.85
N ASP A 91 0.13 13.05 -3.30
CA ASP A 91 -1.29 13.26 -2.96
C ASP A 91 -1.68 12.73 -1.57
N GLY A 92 -0.70 12.22 -0.81
CA GLY A 92 -0.88 11.63 0.51
C GLY A 92 -1.33 10.16 0.49
N TYR A 93 -1.59 9.56 -0.68
CA TYR A 93 -1.78 8.13 -0.79
C TYR A 93 -0.51 7.40 -0.35
N ALA A 94 -0.69 6.32 0.41
CA ALA A 94 0.41 5.51 0.89
C ALA A 94 0.01 4.03 0.91
N MET A 95 1.02 3.18 0.80
CA MET A 95 0.87 1.74 0.87
C MET A 95 2.10 1.14 1.54
N ALA A 96 1.94 -0.05 2.14
CA ALA A 96 3.05 -0.76 2.76
C ALA A 96 3.32 -2.08 2.04
N VAL A 97 4.61 -2.42 1.90
CA VAL A 97 5.10 -3.63 1.25
C VAL A 97 6.30 -4.21 2.01
N ASN A 98 6.46 -5.52 1.97
CA ASN A 98 7.65 -6.18 2.49
C ASN A 98 8.83 -6.10 1.50
N TRP A 99 10.01 -6.56 1.95
CA TRP A 99 11.21 -6.57 1.14
C TRP A 99 11.10 -7.39 -0.15
N THR A 100 10.47 -8.57 -0.10
CA THR A 100 10.29 -9.42 -1.29
C THR A 100 9.55 -8.67 -2.40
N VAL A 101 8.50 -7.94 -2.05
CA VAL A 101 7.76 -7.08 -2.99
C VAL A 101 8.63 -5.94 -3.51
N MET A 102 9.45 -5.31 -2.64
CA MET A 102 10.41 -4.27 -3.04
C MET A 102 11.46 -4.77 -4.05
N GLN A 103 11.92 -6.01 -3.93
CA GLN A 103 12.89 -6.61 -4.86
C GLN A 103 12.34 -6.80 -6.27
N ASN A 104 11.05 -7.09 -6.36
CA ASN A 104 10.37 -7.30 -7.64
C ASN A 104 9.84 -5.99 -8.23
N GLY A 105 9.66 -4.96 -7.41
CA GLY A 105 9.14 -3.66 -7.81
C GLY A 105 10.13 -2.76 -8.55
N ILE A 106 9.57 -1.88 -9.39
CA ILE A 106 10.29 -0.78 -10.06
C ILE A 106 9.57 0.56 -9.87
N VAL A 107 10.30 1.65 -10.06
CA VAL A 107 9.76 3.00 -10.32
C VAL A 107 9.94 3.30 -11.82
N THR A 108 8.86 3.61 -12.50
CA THR A 108 8.84 3.95 -13.93
C THR A 108 8.36 5.38 -14.13
N LEU A 109 8.88 6.04 -15.16
CA LEU A 109 8.26 7.24 -15.71
C LEU A 109 6.99 6.85 -16.47
N VAL A 110 5.92 7.61 -16.30
CA VAL A 110 4.69 7.49 -17.07
C VAL A 110 4.38 8.85 -17.66
N GLU A 111 4.14 8.88 -18.97
CA GLU A 111 3.66 10.05 -19.70
C GLU A 111 2.19 9.79 -20.10
N GLU A 112 1.30 10.70 -19.73
CA GLU A 112 -0.12 10.66 -20.08
C GLU A 112 -0.50 11.97 -20.79
N THR A 113 -1.23 11.84 -21.91
CA THR A 113 -1.83 12.98 -22.60
C THR A 113 -3.33 13.00 -22.29
N ASP A 114 -3.81 14.11 -21.73
CA ASP A 114 -5.24 14.35 -21.53
C ASP A 114 -5.91 14.54 -22.92
N GLU A 115 -6.84 13.65 -23.27
CA GLU A 115 -7.44 13.62 -24.62
C GLU A 115 -8.28 14.85 -24.95
N ASP A 116 -8.86 15.50 -23.92
CA ASP A 116 -9.76 16.64 -24.11
C ASP A 116 -8.99 17.96 -24.26
N THR A 117 -7.89 18.10 -23.52
CA THR A 117 -7.08 19.33 -23.46
C THR A 117 -5.80 19.25 -24.27
N GLY A 118 -5.34 18.05 -24.60
CA GLY A 118 -4.03 17.80 -25.20
C GLY A 118 -2.86 18.04 -24.25
N ASN A 119 -3.13 18.24 -22.95
CA ASN A 119 -2.08 18.48 -21.97
C ASN A 119 -1.32 17.19 -21.68
N GLU A 120 0.01 17.26 -21.82
CA GLU A 120 0.91 16.18 -21.44
C GLU A 120 1.27 16.31 -19.96
N THR A 121 1.31 15.18 -19.27
CA THR A 121 1.72 15.08 -17.87
C THR A 121 2.69 13.92 -17.73
N ALA A 122 3.74 14.11 -16.94
CA ALA A 122 4.70 13.09 -16.61
C ALA A 122 4.76 12.88 -15.10
N TYR A 123 4.78 11.63 -14.65
CA TYR A 123 4.89 11.30 -13.23
C TYR A 123 5.60 9.98 -12.98
N LEU A 124 6.14 9.82 -11.77
CA LEU A 124 6.72 8.56 -11.33
C LEU A 124 5.63 7.64 -10.80
N MET A 125 5.73 6.35 -11.15
CA MET A 125 4.79 5.33 -10.70
C MET A 125 5.53 4.09 -10.23
N THR A 126 5.08 3.49 -9.12
CA THR A 126 5.56 2.15 -8.75
C THR A 126 4.81 1.05 -9.49
N VAL A 127 5.53 -0.02 -9.83
CA VAL A 127 4.98 -1.22 -10.46
C VAL A 127 5.47 -2.44 -9.70
N PHE A 128 4.55 -3.30 -9.28
CA PHE A 128 4.83 -4.56 -8.63
C PHE A 128 4.17 -5.69 -9.43
N PRO A 129 4.94 -6.61 -10.03
CA PRO A 129 4.38 -7.62 -10.93
C PRO A 129 3.57 -8.67 -10.19
N ASP A 130 3.93 -8.95 -8.94
CA ASP A 130 3.32 -9.99 -8.11
C ASP A 130 2.18 -9.45 -7.23
N MET A 131 1.78 -8.19 -7.41
CA MET A 131 0.78 -7.54 -6.56
C MET A 131 -0.44 -7.10 -7.38
N PRO A 132 -1.64 -7.06 -6.77
CA PRO A 132 -2.82 -6.48 -7.39
C PRO A 132 -2.58 -5.05 -7.89
N SER A 133 -3.23 -4.65 -8.98
CA SER A 133 -2.96 -3.36 -9.64
C SER A 133 -3.16 -2.12 -8.77
N GLY A 134 -3.91 -2.23 -7.65
CA GLY A 134 -4.09 -1.13 -6.71
C GLY A 134 -2.87 -0.89 -5.79
N TYR A 135 -1.86 -1.75 -5.81
CA TYR A 135 -0.54 -1.52 -5.17
C TYR A 135 0.35 -0.58 -6.01
N LYS A 136 -0.16 0.04 -7.07
CA LYS A 136 0.59 1.06 -7.81
C LYS A 136 0.43 2.42 -7.14
N VAL A 137 1.54 3.08 -6.84
CA VAL A 137 1.56 4.46 -6.34
C VAL A 137 1.85 5.38 -7.52
N LYS A 138 0.84 6.11 -7.98
CA LYS A 138 1.04 7.23 -8.91
C LYS A 138 1.61 8.43 -8.15
N ASN A 139 2.33 9.32 -8.85
CA ASN A 139 3.04 10.45 -8.23
C ASN A 139 3.95 9.99 -7.08
N PHE A 140 4.69 8.91 -7.32
CA PHE A 140 5.61 8.32 -6.35
C PHE A 140 6.63 9.36 -5.88
N ALA A 141 6.70 9.55 -4.56
CA ALA A 141 7.46 10.64 -3.94
C ALA A 141 8.42 10.16 -2.87
N THR A 142 8.07 9.14 -2.10
CA THR A 142 8.89 8.73 -0.95
C THR A 142 8.79 7.24 -0.63
N VAL A 143 9.92 6.65 -0.23
CA VAL A 143 9.98 5.35 0.46
C VAL A 143 10.56 5.57 1.84
N ILE A 144 9.89 5.09 2.89
CA ILE A 144 10.43 5.05 4.25
C ILE A 144 10.31 3.64 4.81
N LYS A 145 11.30 3.24 5.61
CA LYS A 145 11.16 2.01 6.39
C LYS A 145 10.12 2.20 7.50
N ALA A 146 9.44 1.11 7.84
CA ALA A 146 8.49 1.01 8.93
C ALA A 146 8.60 -0.37 9.58
N GLN A 147 8.09 -0.46 10.81
CA GLN A 147 7.93 -1.72 11.53
C GLN A 147 6.44 -1.96 11.72
N LEU A 148 5.86 -2.76 10.84
CA LEU A 148 4.44 -3.03 10.79
C LEU A 148 4.19 -4.53 10.93
N THR A 149 3.06 -4.89 11.52
CA THR A 149 2.63 -6.29 11.64
C THR A 149 1.60 -6.56 10.54
N PRO A 150 1.86 -7.50 9.62
CA PRO A 150 0.90 -7.80 8.57
C PRO A 150 -0.21 -8.75 9.06
N VAL A 151 -1.36 -8.66 8.40
CA VAL A 151 -2.33 -9.75 8.31
C VAL A 151 -2.14 -10.43 6.96
N VAL A 152 -1.93 -11.75 6.97
CA VAL A 152 -1.70 -12.51 5.73
C VAL A 152 -3.04 -13.07 5.25
N LEU A 153 -3.46 -12.77 4.02
CA LEU A 153 -4.66 -13.35 3.42
C LEU A 153 -4.29 -13.98 2.08
N ASN A 154 -4.47 -15.29 1.96
CA ASN A 154 -4.15 -16.05 0.74
C ASN A 154 -2.72 -15.76 0.20
N GLY A 155 -1.75 -15.67 1.11
CA GLY A 155 -0.35 -15.37 0.80
C GLY A 155 -0.04 -13.89 0.54
N LEU A 156 -1.05 -13.01 0.47
CA LEU A 156 -0.87 -11.57 0.33
C LEU A 156 -0.82 -10.91 1.71
N GLU A 157 0.18 -10.06 1.94
CA GLU A 157 0.31 -9.28 3.18
C GLU A 157 -0.46 -7.97 3.13
N TYR A 158 -1.24 -7.74 4.18
CA TYR A 158 -1.99 -6.52 4.41
C TYR A 158 -1.49 -5.80 5.65
N TYR A 159 -1.32 -4.49 5.54
CA TYR A 159 -0.95 -3.62 6.66
C TYR A 159 -2.11 -2.65 6.90
N LEU A 160 -2.76 -2.75 8.06
CA LEU A 160 -4.08 -2.14 8.29
C LEU A 160 -4.06 -0.61 8.17
N ASP A 161 -3.00 0.04 8.64
CA ASP A 161 -2.77 1.50 8.49
C ASP A 161 -2.61 1.95 7.03
N TYR A 162 -2.35 1.01 6.11
CA TYR A 162 -2.00 1.26 4.72
C TYR A 162 -2.85 0.41 3.77
N MET A 163 -4.14 0.28 4.09
CA MET A 163 -5.06 -0.49 3.27
C MET A 163 -5.18 0.08 1.86
N PRO A 164 -5.21 -0.79 0.83
CA PRO A 164 -5.50 -0.37 -0.53
C PRO A 164 -6.87 0.31 -0.62
N LYS A 165 -6.99 1.39 -1.41
CA LYS A 165 -8.23 2.17 -1.58
C LYS A 165 -9.46 1.34 -2.00
N ARG A 166 -9.27 0.15 -2.57
CA ARG A 166 -10.36 -0.76 -2.99
C ARG A 166 -10.89 -1.64 -1.86
N VAL A 167 -10.19 -1.71 -0.73
CA VAL A 167 -10.68 -2.39 0.47
C VAL A 167 -11.40 -1.33 1.29
N GLU A 168 -12.72 -1.38 1.30
CA GLU A 168 -13.53 -0.36 1.96
C GLU A 168 -13.73 -0.70 3.44
N GLU A 169 -13.86 0.34 4.27
CA GLU A 169 -14.41 0.17 5.61
C GLU A 169 -15.91 -0.08 5.51
N LYS A 170 -16.38 -1.05 6.30
CA LYS A 170 -17.80 -1.39 6.42
C LYS A 170 -18.17 -1.39 7.90
N THR A 171 -19.41 -1.04 8.19
CA THR A 171 -20.00 -1.21 9.52
C THR A 171 -20.96 -2.40 9.51
N VAL A 172 -20.80 -3.30 10.47
CA VAL A 172 -21.69 -4.47 10.67
C VAL A 172 -22.36 -4.40 12.02
N ALA A 173 -23.67 -4.70 12.06
CA ALA A 173 -24.41 -4.87 13.29
C ALA A 173 -24.19 -6.29 13.82
N TYR A 174 -23.49 -6.41 14.94
CA TYR A 174 -23.26 -7.70 15.59
C TYR A 174 -24.46 -8.14 16.45
N ASN A 175 -25.17 -7.17 17.04
CA ASN A 175 -26.48 -7.34 17.65
C ASN A 175 -27.20 -5.98 17.76
N ASP A 176 -28.41 -5.97 18.31
CA ASP A 176 -29.25 -4.77 18.54
C ASP A 176 -28.55 -3.60 19.26
N THR A 177 -27.46 -3.86 19.98
CA THR A 177 -26.76 -2.86 20.83
C THR A 177 -25.31 -2.62 20.45
N TYR A 178 -24.72 -3.46 19.58
CA TYR A 178 -23.32 -3.39 19.23
C TYR A 178 -23.12 -3.49 17.72
N SER A 179 -22.42 -2.51 17.17
CA SER A 179 -21.90 -2.52 15.81
C SER A 179 -20.37 -2.37 15.82
N ALA A 180 -19.74 -2.84 14.75
CA ALA A 180 -18.31 -2.75 14.55
C ALA A 180 -18.03 -2.16 13.17
N THR A 181 -17.07 -1.25 13.10
CA THR A 181 -16.53 -0.71 11.85
C THR A 181 -15.12 -1.25 11.67
N GLY A 182 -14.80 -1.67 10.45
CA GLY A 182 -13.48 -2.17 10.09
C GLY A 182 -13.40 -2.49 8.61
N TRP A 183 -12.28 -3.06 8.18
CA TRP A 183 -12.03 -3.40 6.79
C TRP A 183 -12.89 -4.60 6.35
N SER A 184 -13.57 -4.44 5.22
CA SER A 184 -14.42 -5.48 4.62
C SER A 184 -13.61 -6.74 4.28
N LEU A 185 -13.93 -7.86 4.94
CA LEU A 185 -13.21 -9.13 4.73
C LEU A 185 -13.38 -9.65 3.29
N SER A 186 -14.57 -9.49 2.71
CA SER A 186 -14.80 -9.86 1.31
C SER A 186 -13.98 -9.01 0.34
N ASP A 187 -13.82 -7.71 0.59
CA ASP A 187 -13.02 -6.86 -0.29
C ASP A 187 -11.54 -7.20 -0.18
N MET A 188 -11.05 -7.53 1.01
CA MET A 188 -9.70 -8.07 1.19
C MET A 188 -9.53 -9.36 0.36
N VAL A 189 -10.44 -10.34 0.46
CA VAL A 189 -10.36 -11.57 -0.35
C VAL A 189 -10.40 -11.27 -1.85
N ASN A 190 -11.36 -10.48 -2.32
CA ASN A 190 -11.52 -10.12 -3.73
C ASN A 190 -10.26 -9.43 -4.27
N TYR A 191 -9.62 -8.63 -3.45
CA TYR A 191 -8.44 -7.89 -3.83
C TYR A 191 -7.21 -8.78 -4.06
N THR A 192 -7.17 -10.00 -3.50
CA THR A 192 -6.10 -10.98 -3.79
C THR A 192 -6.13 -11.52 -5.22
N GLY A 193 -7.24 -11.33 -5.95
CA GLY A 193 -7.44 -11.92 -7.26
C GLY A 193 -7.83 -13.40 -7.22
N LEU A 194 -8.21 -13.95 -6.06
CA LEU A 194 -8.74 -15.31 -5.92
C LEU A 194 -9.92 -15.51 -6.88
N ALA A 195 -9.82 -16.52 -7.74
CA ALA A 195 -10.91 -16.88 -8.65
C ALA A 195 -12.04 -17.59 -7.88
N ASN A 196 -13.30 -17.24 -8.17
CA ASN A 196 -14.50 -17.83 -7.57
C ASN A 196 -14.49 -17.85 -6.02
N PRO A 197 -14.36 -16.70 -5.34
CA PRO A 197 -14.27 -16.67 -3.87
C PRO A 197 -15.47 -17.35 -3.17
N ALA A 198 -16.64 -17.36 -3.81
CA ALA A 198 -17.84 -18.03 -3.29
C ALA A 198 -17.76 -19.57 -3.24
N SER A 199 -16.83 -20.21 -3.96
CA SER A 199 -16.65 -21.67 -3.92
C SER A 199 -15.73 -22.16 -2.82
N HIS A 200 -15.20 -21.26 -2.00
CA HIS A 200 -14.23 -21.57 -0.96
C HIS A 200 -14.79 -21.36 0.45
N ASN A 201 -14.16 -22.03 1.41
CA ASN A 201 -14.27 -21.69 2.82
C ASN A 201 -12.99 -20.98 3.28
N TYR A 202 -13.08 -20.27 4.39
CA TYR A 202 -12.00 -19.41 4.87
C TYR A 202 -11.69 -19.72 6.31
N THR A 203 -10.47 -20.17 6.59
CA THR A 203 -10.01 -20.41 7.97
C THR A 203 -9.23 -19.19 8.46
N ILE A 204 -9.73 -18.55 9.50
CA ILE A 204 -9.17 -17.36 10.13
C ILE A 204 -8.42 -17.78 11.39
N TYR A 205 -7.15 -17.41 11.51
CA TYR A 205 -6.26 -17.75 12.61
C TYR A 205 -5.89 -16.50 13.42
N GLY A 206 -6.03 -16.61 14.74
CA GLY A 206 -5.46 -15.68 15.72
C GLY A 206 -4.03 -16.07 16.11
N ASP A 207 -3.28 -15.12 16.66
CA ASP A 207 -1.92 -15.35 17.17
C ASP A 207 -1.84 -16.39 18.31
N ASP A 208 -2.94 -16.57 19.05
CA ASP A 208 -3.12 -17.52 20.13
C ASP A 208 -3.39 -18.97 19.65
N GLY A 209 -3.43 -19.18 18.34
CA GLY A 209 -3.74 -20.46 17.70
C GLY A 209 -5.24 -20.77 17.60
N TYR A 210 -6.10 -19.90 18.14
CA TYR A 210 -7.54 -20.01 17.93
C TYR A 210 -7.88 -19.81 16.46
N ASN A 211 -8.77 -20.64 15.92
CA ASN A 211 -9.19 -20.51 14.54
C ASN A 211 -10.65 -20.90 14.32
N LYS A 212 -11.21 -20.35 13.25
CA LYS A 212 -12.52 -20.71 12.72
C LYS A 212 -12.54 -20.70 11.21
N THR A 213 -13.18 -21.73 10.66
CA THR A 213 -13.58 -21.77 9.28
C THR A 213 -14.97 -21.16 9.11
N VAL A 214 -15.10 -20.23 8.17
CA VAL A 214 -16.34 -19.54 7.82
C VAL A 214 -16.61 -19.64 6.31
N THR A 215 -17.86 -19.45 5.92
CA THR A 215 -18.27 -19.47 4.51
C THR A 215 -18.00 -18.12 3.84
N TRP A 216 -18.09 -18.07 2.51
CA TRP A 216 -18.04 -16.79 1.78
C TRP A 216 -19.13 -15.81 2.22
N ASP A 217 -20.36 -16.27 2.46
CA ASP A 217 -21.44 -15.40 2.96
C ASP A 217 -21.07 -14.71 4.28
N ALA A 218 -20.38 -15.43 5.17
CA ALA A 218 -19.85 -14.83 6.38
C ALA A 218 -18.77 -13.79 6.09
N MET A 219 -17.86 -14.05 5.14
CA MET A 219 -16.83 -13.08 4.75
C MET A 219 -17.44 -11.80 4.17
N MET A 220 -18.53 -11.89 3.40
CA MET A 220 -19.28 -10.73 2.90
C MET A 220 -19.88 -9.89 4.02
N ASP A 221 -20.26 -10.50 5.13
CA ASP A 221 -20.85 -9.84 6.30
C ASP A 221 -19.88 -9.66 7.46
N GLY A 222 -18.58 -9.80 7.20
CA GLY A 222 -17.52 -9.70 8.18
C GLY A 222 -16.61 -8.51 7.97
N VAL A 223 -16.11 -7.97 9.08
CA VAL A 223 -15.11 -6.91 9.10
C VAL A 223 -13.91 -7.30 9.96
N LEU A 224 -12.74 -6.81 9.60
CA LEU A 224 -11.54 -6.83 10.41
C LEU A 224 -11.35 -5.45 11.05
N ILE A 225 -11.52 -5.37 12.37
CA ILE A 225 -11.34 -4.11 13.11
C ILE A 225 -9.85 -3.85 13.28
N ASP A 226 -9.40 -2.67 12.87
CA ASP A 226 -8.00 -2.26 12.85
C ASP A 226 -7.36 -2.26 14.26
N ASP A 227 -7.96 -1.53 15.20
CA ASP A 227 -7.42 -1.27 16.54
C ASP A 227 -7.10 -2.53 17.38
N THR A 228 -7.82 -3.62 17.12
CA THR A 228 -7.80 -4.86 17.89
C THR A 228 -7.46 -6.07 17.04
N VAL A 229 -7.25 -5.86 15.73
CA VAL A 229 -7.02 -6.89 14.71
C VAL A 229 -7.99 -8.07 14.92
N LYS A 230 -9.27 -7.75 14.99
CA LYS A 230 -10.33 -8.69 15.41
C LYS A 230 -11.41 -8.80 14.35
N THR A 231 -11.88 -10.01 14.08
CA THR A 231 -13.03 -10.20 13.20
C THR A 231 -14.35 -10.04 13.93
N VAL A 232 -15.31 -9.40 13.27
CA VAL A 232 -16.70 -9.32 13.70
C VAL A 232 -17.60 -9.60 12.51
N PHE A 233 -18.61 -10.42 12.73
CA PHE A 233 -19.60 -10.82 11.72
C PHE A 233 -20.99 -10.31 12.11
N SER A 234 -21.81 -10.01 11.11
CA SER A 234 -23.23 -9.67 11.32
C SER A 234 -24.00 -10.77 12.06
N GLU A 235 -24.99 -10.38 12.87
CA GLU A 235 -25.91 -11.34 13.52
C GLU A 235 -26.60 -12.25 12.49
N ASP A 236 -27.05 -11.66 11.38
CA ASP A 236 -27.85 -12.31 10.34
C ASP A 236 -27.10 -13.42 9.59
N SER A 237 -25.76 -13.38 9.62
CA SER A 237 -24.91 -14.39 8.96
C SER A 237 -24.97 -15.76 9.64
N GLY A 238 -25.54 -15.86 10.84
CA GLY A 238 -25.42 -17.06 11.69
C GLY A 238 -24.04 -17.23 12.35
N PHE A 239 -23.08 -16.36 11.99
CA PHE A 239 -21.73 -16.26 12.55
C PHE A 239 -21.58 -15.10 13.55
N GLY A 240 -22.61 -14.30 13.81
CA GLY A 240 -22.62 -13.24 14.84
C GLY A 240 -22.59 -13.73 16.29
N LYS A 241 -21.89 -14.83 16.57
CA LYS A 241 -21.65 -15.34 17.93
C LYS A 241 -20.20 -15.06 18.31
N THR A 242 -19.94 -14.77 19.58
CA THR A 242 -18.60 -14.47 20.12
C THR A 242 -17.53 -15.52 19.78
N LYS A 243 -17.92 -16.79 19.57
CA LYS A 243 -17.02 -17.88 19.15
C LYS A 243 -16.47 -17.72 17.72
N TYR A 244 -16.98 -16.79 16.93
CA TYR A 244 -16.44 -16.46 15.61
C TYR A 244 -15.76 -15.09 15.60
N MET A 245 -15.59 -14.45 16.76
CA MET A 245 -14.70 -13.31 16.90
C MET A 245 -13.29 -13.82 17.16
N ILE A 246 -12.46 -13.81 16.13
CA ILE A 246 -11.04 -14.16 16.26
C ILE A 246 -10.31 -12.85 16.55
N LYS A 247 -9.53 -12.82 17.63
CA LYS A 247 -8.70 -11.68 18.02
C LYS A 247 -7.29 -11.87 17.51
N TYR A 248 -6.56 -10.77 17.35
CA TYR A 248 -5.17 -10.78 16.91
C TYR A 248 -4.98 -11.64 15.66
N VAL A 249 -5.85 -11.41 14.67
CA VAL A 249 -5.84 -12.18 13.42
C VAL A 249 -4.48 -12.01 12.75
N VAL A 250 -3.82 -13.13 12.48
CA VAL A 250 -2.53 -13.18 11.80
C VAL A 250 -2.65 -13.68 10.38
N THR A 251 -3.59 -14.59 10.13
CA THR A 251 -3.69 -15.25 8.82
C THR A 251 -5.13 -15.65 8.50
N ILE A 252 -5.50 -15.51 7.23
CA ILE A 252 -6.73 -16.02 6.64
C ILE A 252 -6.35 -16.91 5.45
N VAL A 253 -6.70 -18.19 5.54
CA VAL A 253 -6.37 -19.23 4.55
C VAL A 253 -7.64 -19.61 3.78
N VAL A 254 -7.47 -19.82 2.47
CA VAL A 254 -8.51 -20.33 1.57
C VAL A 254 -8.43 -21.86 1.57
N GLU A 255 -9.56 -22.52 1.79
CA GLU A 255 -9.71 -23.99 1.78
C GLU A 255 -10.31 -24.51 0.47
#